data_AF-A0A1I1C8Z1-F1
#
_entry.id   AF-A0A1I1C8Z1-F1
#
_cell.length_a   1.000
_cell.length_b   1.000
_cell.length_c   1.000
_cell.angle_alpha   90.00
_cell.angle_beta   90.00
_cell.angle_gamma   90.00
#
_symmetry.space_group_name_H-M   'P 1'
#
loop_
_entity.id
_entity.type
_entity.pdbx_description
1 polymer ?
#
loop_
_entity_poly.entity_id
_entity_poly.type
_entity_poly.pdbx_seq_one_letter_code
_entity_poly.pdbx_strand_id
1 'polypeptide(L)' 'MTSQEASREIAVLDQVPALLAVLSTLATNVLDEHINEADECVACGAAWPCERVVLAAHNLGAL' A
#
# COMPACT_ATOMS: atom_id res chain seq x y z
N MET A 1 -9.73 10.12 33.56
CA MET A 1 -9.77 10.49 32.13
C MET A 1 -9.11 9.41 31.25
N THR A 2 -9.35 8.12 31.51
CA THR A 2 -8.60 7.00 30.89
C THR A 2 -9.47 6.04 30.06
N SER A 3 -10.79 6.02 30.26
CA SER A 3 -11.69 5.06 29.59
C SER A 3 -12.02 5.42 28.13
N GLN A 4 -11.89 6.70 27.76
CA GLN A 4 -12.30 7.19 26.43
C GLN A 4 -11.18 7.04 25.38
N GLU A 5 -9.91 7.06 25.80
CA GLU A 5 -8.76 6.82 24.93
C GLU A 5 -8.61 5.33 24.61
N ALA A 6 -8.70 4.46 25.64
CA ALA A 6 -8.66 3.01 25.45
C ALA A 6 -9.77 2.49 24.53
N SER A 7 -10.98 3.08 24.60
CA SER A 7 -12.10 2.69 23.74
C SER A 7 -11.89 3.10 22.27
N ARG A 8 -11.20 4.21 22.02
CA ARG A 8 -10.86 4.65 20.65
C ARG A 8 -9.74 3.80 20.06
N GLU A 9 -8.77 3.41 20.88
CA GLU A 9 -7.62 2.61 20.45
C GLU A 9 -8.04 1.20 20.00
N ILE A 10 -8.96 0.55 20.74
CA ILE A 10 -9.54 -0.75 20.36
C ILE A 10 -10.33 -0.65 19.04
N ALA A 11 -11.16 0.39 18.88
CA ALA A 11 -11.94 0.59 17.66
C ALA A 11 -11.09 0.88 16.40
N VAL A 12 -9.87 1.38 16.58
CA VAL A 12 -8.88 1.55 15.50
C VAL A 12 -8.22 0.22 15.16
N LEU A 13 -7.85 -0.57 16.17
CA LEU A 13 -7.24 -1.89 15.97
C LEU A 13 -8.18 -2.86 15.23
N ASP A 14 -9.48 -2.82 15.50
CA ASP A 14 -10.48 -3.63 14.78
C ASP A 14 -10.56 -3.33 13.29
N GLN A 15 -10.14 -2.13 12.86
CA GLN A 15 -10.10 -1.73 11.45
C GLN A 15 -8.80 -2.10 10.76
N VAL A 16 -7.75 -2.45 11.50
CA VAL A 16 -6.43 -2.75 10.93
C VAL A 16 -6.51 -3.85 9.87
N PRO A 17 -7.16 -5.01 10.08
CA PRO A 17 -7.23 -6.05 9.05
C PRO A 17 -7.88 -5.57 7.74
N ALA A 18 -8.94 -4.76 7.83
CA ALA A 18 -9.60 -4.20 6.66
C ALA A 18 -8.71 -3.19 5.93
N LEU A 19 -7.99 -2.34 6.67
CA LEU A 19 -7.03 -1.39 6.09
C LEU A 19 -5.86 -2.09 5.42
N LEU A 20 -5.33 -3.17 6.01
CA LEU A 20 -4.27 -3.98 5.41
C LEU A 20 -4.75 -4.67 4.13
N ALA A 21 -5.99 -5.15 4.08
CA ALA A 21 -6.58 -5.72 2.87
C ALA A 21 -6.72 -4.68 1.74
N VAL A 22 -7.14 -3.45 2.07
CA VAL A 22 -7.17 -2.34 1.11
C VAL A 22 -5.78 -2.00 0.62
N LEU A 23 -4.79 -1.92 1.51
CA LEU A 23 -3.41 -1.62 1.16
C LEU A 23 -2.81 -2.70 0.25
N SER A 24 -3.06 -3.98 0.54
CA SER A 24 -2.65 -5.11 -0.29
C SER A 24 -3.26 -5.04 -1.69
N THR A 25 -4.55 -4.73 -1.78
CA THR A 25 -5.26 -4.59 -3.06
C THR A 25 -4.67 -3.46 -3.88
N LEU A 26 -4.48 -2.28 -3.28
CA LEU A 26 -3.90 -1.13 -3.95
C LEU A 26 -2.46 -1.40 -4.43
N ALA A 27 -1.64 -2.01 -3.59
CA ALA A 27 -0.27 -2.34 -3.95
C ALA A 27 -0.22 -3.37 -5.10
N THR A 28 -1.08 -4.38 -5.08
CA THR A 28 -1.20 -5.35 -6.18
C THR A 28 -1.58 -4.65 -7.49
N ASN A 29 -2.62 -3.81 -7.47
CA ASN A 29 -3.04 -3.06 -8.66
C ASN A 29 -1.92 -2.17 -9.21
N VAL A 30 -1.16 -1.51 -8.34
CA VAL A 30 -0.01 -0.69 -8.77
C VAL A 30 1.04 -1.55 -9.48
N LEU A 31 1.37 -2.74 -8.96
CA LEU A 31 2.35 -3.62 -9.59
C LEU A 31 1.85 -4.19 -10.93
N ASP A 32 0.54 -4.41 -11.08
CA ASP A 32 -0.07 -4.87 -12.32
C ASP A 32 -0.12 -3.77 -13.39
N GLU A 33 -0.41 -2.52 -12.99
CA GLU A 33 -0.54 -1.38 -13.90
C GLU A 33 0.81 -0.76 -14.29
N HIS A 34 1.73 -0.68 -13.34
CA HIS A 34 3.05 -0.12 -13.55
C HIS A 34 4.01 -1.23 -13.98
N ILE A 35 4.12 -1.46 -15.29
CA ILE A 35 5.05 -2.43 -15.89
C ILE A 35 6.30 -1.78 -16.47
N ASN A 36 7.40 -2.53 -16.56
CA ASN A 36 8.64 -2.12 -17.23
C ASN A 36 8.51 -2.34 -18.74
N GLU A 37 8.66 -1.28 -19.51
CA GLU A 37 8.91 -1.35 -20.95
C GLU A 37 10.11 -0.45 -21.29
N ALA A 38 11.15 -1.05 -21.86
CA ALA A 38 12.37 -0.35 -22.26
C ALA A 38 13.02 0.53 -21.16
N ASP A 39 13.08 0.02 -19.92
CA ASP A 39 13.60 0.71 -18.73
C ASP A 39 12.78 1.94 -18.28
N GLU A 40 11.53 2.04 -18.75
CA GLU A 40 10.56 3.06 -18.39
C GLU A 40 9.28 2.42 -17.84
N CYS A 41 8.60 3.12 -16.93
CA CYS A 41 7.30 2.72 -16.42
C CYS A 41 6.19 3.17 -17.38
N VAL A 42 5.49 2.22 -18.00
CA VAL A 42 4.44 2.51 -19.00
C VAL A 42 3.32 3.41 -18.44
N ALA A 43 2.98 3.26 -17.16
CA ALA A 43 1.87 3.98 -16.54
C ALA A 43 2.17 5.46 -16.25
N CYS A 44 3.44 5.83 -16.01
CA CYS A 44 3.79 7.20 -15.61
C CYS A 44 4.96 7.83 -16.36
N GLY A 45 5.63 7.09 -17.25
CA GLY A 45 6.76 7.55 -18.06
C GLY A 45 8.06 7.82 -17.28
N ALA A 46 8.11 7.45 -15.99
CA ALA A 46 9.32 7.59 -15.19
C ALA A 46 10.29 6.43 -15.44
N ALA A 47 11.58 6.65 -15.18
CA ALA A 47 12.57 5.58 -15.20
C ALA A 47 12.14 4.41 -14.30
N TRP A 48 12.33 3.19 -14.80
CA TRP A 48 11.98 1.99 -14.06
C TRP A 48 13.06 1.63 -13.01
N PRO A 49 12.68 1.17 -11.80
CA PRO A 49 11.33 1.18 -11.24
C PRO A 49 10.92 2.59 -10.79
N CYS A 50 9.67 2.96 -11.05
CA CYS A 50 9.15 4.22 -10.51
C CYS A 50 8.86 4.11 -9.01
N GLU A 51 8.79 5.23 -8.30
CA GLU A 51 8.58 5.27 -6.84
C GLU A 51 7.31 4.54 -6.40
N ARG A 52 6.27 4.52 -7.23
CA ARG A 52 5.02 3.81 -6.94
C ARG A 52 5.21 2.29 -6.89
N VAL A 53 5.97 1.74 -7.83
CA VAL A 53 6.32 0.31 -7.85
C VAL A 53 7.14 -0.05 -6.62
N VAL A 54 8.13 0.78 -6.28
CA VAL A 54 8.96 0.58 -5.08
C VAL A 54 8.09 0.56 -3.82
N LEU A 55 7.18 1.53 -3.67
CA LEU A 55 6.29 1.60 -2.51
C LEU A 55 5.30 0.43 -2.47
N ALA A 56 4.72 0.04 -3.61
CA ALA A 56 3.80 -1.08 -3.68
C ALA A 56 4.48 -2.41 -3.32
N ALA A 57 5.67 -2.66 -3.86
CA ALA A 57 6.47 -3.84 -3.53
C ALA A 57 6.85 -3.88 -2.03
N HIS A 58 7.24 -2.74 -1.47
CA HIS A 58 7.51 -2.62 -0.03
C HIS A 58 6.26 -2.96 0.80
N ASN A 59 5.11 -2.38 0.45
CA ASN A 59 3.87 -2.60 1.20
C ASN A 59 3.45 -4.08 1.16
N LEU A 60 3.53 -4.76 0.02
CA LEU A 60 3.24 -6.19 -0.04
C LEU A 60 4.24 -7.04 0.75
N GLY A 61 5.52 -6.67 0.78
CA GLY A 61 6.53 -7.39 1.55
C GLY A 61 6.43 -7.18 3.07
N ALA A 62 5.73 -6.13 3.51
CA ALA A 62 5.54 -5.79 4.91
C ALA A 62 4.21 -6.31 5.51
N LEU A 63 3.31 -6.84 4.67
CA LEU A 63 2.03 -7.45 5.05
C LEU A 63 2.19 -8.95 5.31
#